data_AF-A0A0L7KZA1-F1
#
_entry.id   AF-A0A0L7KZA1-F1
#
_cell.length_a   1.000
_cell.length_b   1.000
_cell.length_c   1.000
_cell.angle_alpha   90.00
_cell.angle_beta   90.00
_cell.angle_gamma   90.00
#
_symmetry.space_group_name_H-M   'P 1'
#
loop_
_entity.id
_entity.type
_entity.pdbx_description
1 polymer ?
#
loop_
_entity_poly.entity_id
_entity_poly.type
_entity_poly.pdbx_seq_one_letter_code
_entity_poly.pdbx_strand_id
1 'polypeptide(L)' 'MIDGVPKVSKSAPEWIPVKPGSAELNYLEISSPTKFDMKSSSDFGQRSFWDGLGFIENENYHLNIRDEL' A
#
# COMPACT_ATOMS: atom_id res chain seq x y z
N MET A 1 -20.26 -2.27 15.87
CA MET A 1 -19.17 -3.17 15.44
C MET A 1 -18.49 -2.48 14.27
N ILE A 2 -17.19 -2.22 14.35
CA ILE A 2 -16.40 -1.64 13.26
C ILE A 2 -15.80 -2.85 12.53
N ASP A 3 -16.11 -3.03 11.25
CA ASP A 3 -15.72 -4.22 10.45
C ASP A 3 -14.33 -4.09 9.82
N GLY A 4 -13.65 -2.95 9.99
CA GLY A 4 -12.34 -2.68 9.41
C GLY A 4 -12.37 -2.51 7.89
N VAL A 5 -13.55 -2.49 7.28
CA VAL A 5 -13.72 -2.34 5.84
C VAL A 5 -14.01 -0.87 5.54
N PRO A 6 -13.15 -0.18 4.77
CA PRO A 6 -13.39 1.22 4.44
C PRO A 6 -14.61 1.36 3.52
N LYS A 7 -15.54 2.25 3.88
CA LYS A 7 -16.76 2.54 3.12
C LYS A 7 -16.73 4.01 2.73
N VAL A 8 -16.54 4.29 1.44
CA VAL A 8 -16.36 5.66 0.94
C VAL A 8 -17.70 6.37 0.75
N SER A 9 -18.63 5.74 0.03
CA SER A 9 -20.04 6.15 -0.05
C SER A 9 -20.89 5.02 -0.62
N LYS A 10 -22.22 5.11 -0.55
CA LYS A 10 -23.12 4.09 -1.13
C LYS A 10 -22.99 3.93 -2.65
N SER A 11 -22.49 4.96 -3.34
CA SER A 11 -22.34 4.99 -4.80
C SER A 11 -20.87 4.97 -5.25
N ALA A 12 -19.92 4.92 -4.32
CA ALA A 12 -18.51 4.81 -4.64
C ALA A 12 -18.17 3.37 -5.07
N PRO A 13 -17.13 3.18 -5.89
CA PRO A 13 -16.55 1.87 -6.13
C PRO A 13 -16.21 1.14 -4.82
N GLU A 14 -16.31 -0.18 -4.82
CA GLU A 14 -15.81 -1.00 -3.72
C GLU A 14 -14.30 -0.81 -3.58
N TRP A 15 -13.83 -0.51 -2.36
CA TRP A 15 -12.41 -0.44 -2.08
C TRP A 15 -11.85 -1.84 -1.86
N ILE A 16 -11.26 -2.38 -2.92
CA ILE A 16 -10.72 -3.74 -2.94
C ILE A 16 -9.45 -3.82 -2.09
N PRO A 17 -9.30 -4.83 -1.21
CA PRO A 17 -8.08 -5.05 -0.44
C PRO A 17 -6.86 -5.31 -1.32
N VAL A 18 -5.68 -5.01 -0.78
CA VAL A 18 -4.41 -5.40 -1.42
C VAL A 18 -4.29 -6.92 -1.40
N LYS A 19 -3.89 -7.51 -2.53
CA LYS A 19 -3.62 -8.94 -2.65
C LYS A 19 -2.14 -9.22 -2.43
N PRO A 20 -1.76 -9.96 -1.37
CA PRO A 20 -0.36 -10.33 -1.13
C PRO A 20 0.24 -11.05 -2.34
N GLY A 21 1.47 -10.68 -2.71
CA GLY A 21 2.20 -11.27 -3.84
C GLY A 21 1.70 -10.86 -5.24
N SER A 22 0.69 -10.00 -5.35
CA SER A 22 0.27 -9.43 -6.64
C SER A 22 1.38 -8.57 -7.25
N ALA A 23 1.57 -8.66 -8.57
CA ALA A 23 2.50 -7.80 -9.31
C ALA A 23 2.00 -6.34 -9.34
N GLU A 24 0.68 -6.15 -9.39
CA GLU A 24 0.04 -4.84 -9.36
C GLU A 24 -0.52 -4.53 -7.97
N LEU A 25 -0.34 -3.28 -7.53
CA LEU A 25 -1.00 -2.73 -6.35
C LEU A 25 -2.35 -2.15 -6.77
N ASN A 26 -3.44 -2.67 -6.20
CA ASN A 26 -4.76 -2.05 -6.28
C ASN A 26 -4.86 -0.92 -5.25
N TYR A 27 -5.32 0.25 -5.67
CA TYR A 27 -5.50 1.41 -4.80
C TYR A 27 -6.73 2.22 -5.22
N LEU A 28 -7.30 2.93 -4.25
CA LEU A 28 -8.35 3.90 -4.50
C LEU A 28 -7.70 5.25 -4.80
N GLU A 29 -7.86 5.74 -6.02
CA GLU A 29 -7.46 7.10 -6.38
C GLU A 29 -8.55 8.09 -5.95
N ILE A 30 -8.17 9.09 -5.16
CA ILE A 30 -9.05 10.19 -4.75
C ILE A 30 -8.61 11.44 -5.50
N SER A 31 -9.37 11.83 -6.53
CA SER A 31 -9.07 13.05 -7.29
C SER A 31 -9.87 14.26 -6.80
N SER A 32 -11.00 14.04 -6.11
CA SER A 32 -11.77 15.07 -5.42
C SER A 32 -12.69 14.45 -4.36
N PRO A 33 -13.38 15.25 -3.52
CA PRO A 33 -14.33 14.74 -2.52
C PRO A 33 -15.52 13.94 -3.09
N THR A 34 -15.75 13.97 -4.40
CA THR A 34 -16.85 13.25 -5.06
C THR A 34 -16.36 12.31 -6.16
N LYS A 35 -15.05 12.25 -6.40
CA LYS A 35 -14.47 11.47 -7.50
C LYS A 35 -13.40 10.54 -6.96
N PHE A 36 -13.77 9.26 -6.95
CA PHE A 36 -12.97 8.17 -6.44
C PHE A 36 -13.01 7.03 -7.47
N ASP A 37 -11.85 6.51 -7.86
CA ASP A 37 -11.74 5.46 -8.86
C ASP A 37 -10.78 4.37 -8.35
N MET A 38 -11.13 3.10 -8.54
CA MET A 38 -10.18 2.01 -8.31
C MET A 38 -9.19 1.94 -9.47
N LYS A 39 -7.91 1.93 -9.14
CA LYS A 39 -6.80 1.79 -10.09
C LYS A 39 -5.85 0.69 -9.68
N SER A 40 -5.05 0.24 -10.63
CA SER A 40 -3.93 -0.66 -10.39
C SER A 40 -2.66 -0.13 -11.04
N SER A 41 -1.51 -0.43 -10.43
CA SER A 41 -0.21 -0.11 -11.02
C SER A 41 0.84 -1.13 -10.58
N SER A 42 1.65 -1.59 -11.53
CA SER A 42 2.85 -2.39 -11.27
C SER A 42 4.03 -1.53 -10.79
N ASP A 43 3.98 -0.21 -11.00
CA ASP A 43 5.07 0.73 -10.71
C ASP A 43 4.60 1.89 -9.81
N PHE A 44 3.72 1.57 -8.85
CA PHE A 44 3.22 2.58 -7.91
C PHE A 44 4.38 3.21 -7.13
N GLY A 45 4.42 4.55 -7.10
CA GLY A 45 5.49 5.28 -6.41
C GLY A 45 6.89 5.13 -7.04
N GLN A 46 6.98 4.76 -8.33
CA GLN A 46 8.25 4.49 -9.02
C GLN A 46 9.02 3.32 -8.39
N ARG A 47 8.30 2.27 -7.98
CA ARG A 47 8.88 1.07 -7.35
C ARG A 47 10.07 0.52 -8.15
N SER A 48 9.98 0.46 -9.47
CA SER A 48 11.03 -0.07 -10.35
C SER A 48 12.33 0.74 -10.26
N PHE A 49 12.22 2.06 -10.04
CA PHE A 49 13.38 2.90 -9.79
C PHE A 49 14.04 2.53 -8.45
N TRP A 50 13.26 2.46 -7.36
CA TRP A 50 13.77 2.15 -6.03
C TRP A 50 14.35 0.74 -5.93
N ASP A 51 13.66 -0.27 -6.50
CA ASP A 51 14.12 -1.66 -6.59
C ASP A 51 15.45 -1.76 -7.37
N GLY A 52 15.71 -0.81 -8.29
CA GLY A 52 16.93 -0.74 -9.10
C GLY A 52 18.14 -0.10 -8.42
N LEU A 53 17.99 0.54 -7.25
CA LEU A 53 19.10 1.24 -6.60
C LEU A 53 20.10 0.30 -5.92
N GLY A 54 19.74 -0.98 -5.73
CA GLY A 54 20.62 -1.97 -5.10
C GLY A 54 20.83 -1.76 -3.60
N PHE A 55 20.03 -0.91 -2.96
CA PHE A 55 20.05 -0.75 -1.51
C PHE A 55 19.43 -1.98 -0.85
N ILE A 56 20.15 -2.56 0.11
CA ILE A 56 19.58 -3.54 1.03
C ILE A 56 18.98 -2.73 2.18
N GLU A 57 17.64 -2.56 2.18
CA GLU A 57 16.92 -1.69 3.13
C GLU A 57 17.29 -1.96 4.60
N ASN A 58 17.62 -3.22 4.92
CA ASN A 58 17.94 -3.69 6.26
C ASN A 58 19.45 -3.95 6.49
N GLU A 59 20.36 -3.45 5.64
CA GLU A 59 21.80 -3.74 5.75
C GLU A 59 22.39 -3.34 7.12
N ASN A 60 21.89 -2.24 7.69
CA ASN A 60 22.28 -1.73 9.01
C ASN A 60 21.15 -1.86 10.03
N TYR A 61 20.18 -2.74 9.80
CA TYR A 61 19.12 -2.99 10.77
C TYR A 61 19.69 -3.78 11.96
N HIS A 62 20.17 -3.06 12.96
CA HIS A 62 20.51 -3.64 14.24
C HIS A 62 19.20 -3.99 14.96
N LEU A 63 18.93 -5.28 15.11
CA LEU A 63 18.01 -5.78 16.13
C LEU A 63 18.58 -5.32 17.46
N ASN A 64 18.12 -4.17 17.95
CA ASN A 64 18.33 -3.76 19.32
C ASN A 64 17.51 -4.73 20.17
N ILE A 65 18.09 -5.91 20.42
CA ILE A 65 17.67 -6.77 21.52
C ILE A 65 17.96 -5.93 22.75
N ARG A 66 16.94 -5.22 23.23
CA ARG A 66 16.95 -4.72 24.59
C ARG A 66 16.99 -5.97 25.45
N ASP A 67 18.18 -6.32 25.96
CA ASP A 67 18.31 -7.22 27.08
C ASP A 67 17.60 -6.55 28.26
N GLU A 68 16.31 -6.82 28.38
CA GLU A 68 15.58 -6.60 29.62
C GLU A 68 16.05 -7.68 30.60
N LEU A 69 17.05 -7.32 31.42
CA LEU A 69 17.49 -8.06 32.60
C LEU A 69 16.49 -7.87 33.76
#